data_AF-A0A4D4JV86-F1
#
_entry.id   AF-A0A4D4JV86-F1
#
_cell.length_a   1.000
_cell.length_b   1.000
_cell.length_c   1.000
_cell.angle_alpha   90.00
_cell.angle_beta   90.00
_cell.angle_gamma   90.00
#
_symmetry.space_group_name_H-M   'P 1'
#
loop_
_entity.id
_entity.type
_entity.pdbx_description
1 polymer ?
#
loop_
_entity_poly.entity_id
_entity_poly.type
_entity_poly.pdbx_seq_one_letter_code
_entity_poly.pdbx_strand_id
1 'polypeptide(L)' 'MKKTQHPSNNAVLGAPKGWDQSELPCGALPITRTECDGIPAVVSYWTPTAEELAALNAGRPVALWVVGSTMPPVALTVEA' A
#
# COMPACT_ATOMS: atom_id res chain seq x y z
N MET A 1 -0.84 4.71 -7.60
CA MET A 1 -0.92 3.34 -8.15
C MET A 1 -2.22 2.70 -7.68
N LYS A 2 -2.70 1.65 -8.35
CA LYS A 2 -3.90 0.92 -7.92
C LYS A 2 -3.51 -0.25 -7.03
N LYS A 3 -4.10 -0.35 -5.83
CA LYS A 3 -3.96 -1.57 -5.01
C LYS A 3 -4.55 -2.76 -5.75
N THR A 4 -3.82 -3.86 -5.78
CA THR A 4 -4.16 -5.04 -6.57
C THR A 4 -4.14 -6.27 -5.69
N GLN A 5 -5.17 -7.10 -5.82
CA GLN A 5 -5.21 -8.39 -5.15
C GLN A 5 -4.19 -9.32 -5.79
N HIS A 6 -3.33 -9.90 -4.97
CA HIS A 6 -2.31 -10.86 -5.38
C HIS A 6 -2.70 -12.26 -4.86
N PRO A 7 -2.39 -13.36 -5.59
CA PRO A 7 -2.72 -14.72 -5.15
C PRO A 7 -2.15 -15.10 -3.77
N SER A 8 -1.08 -14.46 -3.31
CA SER A 8 -0.50 -14.70 -1.98
C SER A 8 -1.21 -13.97 -0.84
N ASN A 9 -2.19 -13.11 -1.11
CA ASN A 9 -2.88 -12.38 -0.04
C ASN A 9 -3.67 -13.34 0.87
N ASN A 10 -3.50 -13.17 2.18
CA ASN A 10 -4.08 -14.05 3.21
C ASN A 10 -4.79 -13.28 4.33
N ALA A 11 -4.84 -11.96 4.25
CA ALA A 11 -5.56 -11.10 5.18
C ALA A 11 -5.99 -9.79 4.51
N VAL A 12 -6.83 -9.03 5.22
CA VAL A 12 -7.28 -7.70 4.79
C VAL A 12 -7.13 -6.75 5.96
N LEU A 13 -6.49 -5.60 5.73
CA LEU A 13 -6.45 -4.49 6.67
C LEU A 13 -7.60 -3.53 6.37
N GLY A 14 -8.44 -3.27 7.36
CA GLY A 14 -9.49 -2.26 7.29
C GLY A 14 -8.98 -0.88 7.71
N ALA A 15 -9.88 0.09 7.68
CA ALA A 15 -9.62 1.39 8.27
C ALA A 15 -9.33 1.27 9.78
N PRO A 16 -8.48 2.15 10.35
CA PRO A 16 -8.23 2.17 11.78
C PRO A 16 -9.51 2.40 12.59
N LYS A 17 -9.48 2.01 13.86
CA LYS A 17 -10.59 2.29 14.78
C LYS A 17 -10.79 3.81 14.92
N GLY A 18 -12.02 4.27 14.73
CA GLY A 18 -12.38 5.69 14.84
C GLY A 18 -12.06 6.52 13.59
N TRP A 19 -11.69 5.88 12.47
CA TRP A 19 -11.42 6.57 11.21
C TRP A 19 -12.69 7.20 10.61
N ASP A 20 -12.65 8.50 10.32
CA ASP A 20 -13.74 9.20 9.66
C ASP A 20 -13.67 8.96 8.13
N GLN A 21 -14.58 8.11 7.65
CA GLN A 21 -14.69 7.79 6.22
C GLN A 21 -15.20 8.96 5.38
N SER A 22 -15.84 9.96 5.99
CA SER A 22 -16.39 11.13 5.29
C SER A 22 -15.33 12.19 5.02
N GLU A 23 -14.32 12.30 5.88
CA GLU A 23 -13.17 13.19 5.70
C GLU A 23 -12.17 12.61 4.69
N LEU A 24 -11.80 11.33 4.86
CA LEU A 24 -10.88 10.64 3.95
C LEU A 24 -11.26 9.16 3.79
N PRO A 25 -11.82 8.75 2.65
CA PRO A 25 -12.18 7.35 2.41
C PRO A 25 -10.97 6.42 2.55
N CYS A 26 -11.01 5.52 3.53
CA CYS A 26 -10.00 4.49 3.76
C CYS A 26 -10.60 3.12 3.45
N GLY A 27 -10.35 2.65 2.22
CA GLY A 27 -10.83 1.35 1.76
C GLY A 27 -9.92 0.21 2.19
N ALA A 28 -10.50 -0.99 2.31
CA ALA A 28 -9.79 -2.19 2.72
C ALA A 28 -8.57 -2.52 1.83
N LEU A 29 -7.45 -2.93 2.43
CA LEU A 29 -6.21 -3.28 1.74
C LEU A 29 -5.95 -4.79 1.86
N PRO A 30 -6.02 -5.55 0.76
CA PRO A 30 -5.54 -6.93 0.73
C PRO A 30 -4.05 -6.98 1.02
N ILE A 31 -3.65 -7.89 1.89
CA ILE A 31 -2.27 -8.05 2.31
C ILE A 31 -1.87 -9.52 2.40
N THR A 32 -0.57 -9.75 2.38
CA THR A 32 0.05 -11.01 2.81
C THR A 32 0.78 -10.74 4.12
N ARG A 33 0.35 -11.41 5.21
CA ARG A 33 1.18 -11.56 6.41
C ARG A 33 2.27 -12.57 6.12
N THR A 34 3.52 -12.17 6.30
CA THR A 34 4.72 -12.95 5.97
C THR A 34 5.85 -12.58 6.92
N GLU A 35 7.08 -12.98 6.59
CA GLU A 35 8.30 -12.57 7.27
C GLU A 35 9.32 -12.03 6.27
N CYS A 36 10.18 -11.12 6.72
CA CYS A 36 11.39 -10.68 6.03
C CYS A 36 12.56 -11.01 6.95
N ASP A 37 13.44 -11.93 6.53
CA ASP A 37 14.59 -12.38 7.34
C ASP A 37 14.20 -12.83 8.76
N GLY A 38 13.09 -13.57 8.88
CA GLY A 38 12.56 -14.07 10.16
C GLY A 38 11.82 -13.03 11.00
N ILE A 39 11.65 -11.80 10.51
CA ILE A 39 10.92 -10.72 11.19
C ILE A 39 9.50 -10.62 10.61
N PRO A 40 8.45 -10.63 11.45
CA PRO A 40 7.07 -10.49 10.98
C PRO A 40 6.86 -9.22 10.13
N ALA A 41 6.28 -9.40 8.95
CA ALA A 41 6.08 -8.36 7.97
C ALA A 41 4.69 -8.46 7.33
N VAL A 42 4.30 -7.37 6.67
CA VAL A 42 3.07 -7.29 5.87
C VAL A 42 3.43 -6.73 4.51
N VAL A 43 2.93 -7.37 3.45
CA VAL A 43 3.15 -6.92 2.06
C VAL A 43 1.81 -6.62 1.41
N SER A 44 1.74 -5.50 0.68
CA SER A 44 0.63 -5.15 -0.21
C SER A 44 1.15 -4.93 -1.63
N TYR A 45 0.32 -5.18 -2.63
CA TYR A 45 0.71 -5.13 -4.04
C TYR A 45 -0.03 -4.01 -4.76
N TRP A 46 0.69 -3.32 -5.64
CA TRP A 46 0.19 -2.16 -6.35
C TRP A 46 0.61 -2.25 -7.81
N THR A 47 -0.32 -1.94 -8.71
CA THR A 47 -0.07 -1.89 -10.15
C THR A 47 -0.09 -0.43 -10.60
N PRO A 48 0.98 0.07 -11.24
CA PRO A 48 0.98 1.42 -11.78
C PRO A 48 0.00 1.53 -12.95
N THR A 49 -0.56 2.72 -13.13
CA THR A 49 -1.23 3.09 -14.39
C THR A 49 -0.21 3.29 -15.52
N ALA A 50 -0.67 3.45 -16.76
CA ALA A 50 0.22 3.72 -17.89
C ALA A 50 1.04 5.02 -17.72
N GLU A 51 0.42 6.07 -17.16
CA GLU A 51 1.08 7.34 -16.86
C GLU A 51 2.13 7.20 -15.76
N GLU A 52 1.77 6.51 -14.67
CA GLU A 52 2.69 6.21 -13.59
C GLU A 52 3.86 5.33 -14.05
N LEU A 53 3.60 4.37 -14.95
CA LEU A 53 4.66 3.56 -15.56
C LEU A 53 5.60 4.41 -16.42
N ALA A 54 5.08 5.40 -17.16
CA ALA A 54 5.91 6.33 -17.90
C ALA A 54 6.79 7.18 -16.98
N ALA A 55 6.26 7.66 -15.85
CA ALA A 55 7.03 8.37 -14.83
C ALA A 55 8.12 7.50 -14.20
N LEU A 56 7.83 6.23 -13.89
CA LEU A 56 8.83 5.25 -13.44
C LEU A 56 9.93 5.05 -14.49
N ASN A 57 9.54 4.87 -15.75
CA ASN A 57 10.49 4.69 -16.86
C ASN A 57 11.36 5.94 -17.10
N ALA A 58 10.88 7.13 -16.73
CA ALA A 58 11.66 8.37 -16.71
C ALA A 58 12.61 8.48 -15.50
N GLY A 59 12.71 7.45 -14.67
CA GLY A 59 13.64 7.39 -13.53
C GLY A 59 13.14 8.06 -12.26
N ARG A 60 11.83 8.29 -12.14
CA ARG A 60 11.26 9.00 -11.00
C ARG A 60 11.06 8.08 -9.80
N PRO A 61 11.31 8.58 -8.57
CA PRO A 61 11.24 7.76 -7.38
C PRO A 61 9.79 7.41 -6.98
N VAL A 62 9.63 6.27 -6.32
CA VAL A 62 8.42 5.94 -5.55
C VAL A 62 8.71 6.26 -4.09
N ALA A 63 7.95 7.20 -3.53
CA ALA A 63 8.05 7.52 -2.11
C ALA A 63 7.04 6.68 -1.30
N LEU A 64 7.53 5.99 -0.27
CA LEU A 64 6.70 5.34 0.75
C LEU A 64 7.09 5.91 2.12
N TRP A 65 6.16 6.60 2.75
CA TRP A 65 6.32 7.14 4.10
C TRP A 65 5.43 6.38 5.07
N VAL A 66 6.00 5.77 6.10
CA VAL A 66 5.27 5.07 7.16
C VAL A 66 5.74 5.59 8.51
N VAL A 67 4.84 6.17 9.29
CA VAL A 67 5.14 6.83 10.56
C VAL A 67 4.43 6.10 11.72
N GLY A 68 5.17 5.62 12.72
CA GLY A 68 4.61 4.99 13.94
C GLY A 68 5.07 3.55 14.19
N SER A 69 4.48 2.88 15.20
CA SER A 69 4.86 1.54 15.72
C SER A 69 3.96 0.37 15.26
N THR A 70 2.93 0.66 14.46
CA THR A 70 2.13 -0.32 13.71
C THR A 70 1.91 0.26 12.31
N MET A 71 1.74 -0.58 11.28
CA MET A 71 1.55 -0.11 9.90
C MET A 71 0.20 0.64 9.80
N PRO A 72 0.17 1.99 9.77
CA PRO A 72 -1.05 2.75 9.59
C PRO A 72 -1.49 2.65 8.12
N PRO A 73 -2.66 3.20 7.72
CA PRO A 73 -3.08 3.22 6.33
C PRO A 73 -1.99 3.79 5.41
N VAL A 74 -1.62 3.03 4.38
CA VAL A 74 -0.60 3.43 3.39
C VAL A 74 -1.22 3.53 1.99
N ALA A 75 -0.70 4.45 1.18
CA ALA A 75 -0.98 4.56 -0.25
C ALA A 75 0.33 4.74 -1.01
N LEU A 76 0.48 4.02 -2.13
CA LEU A 76 1.62 4.20 -3.05
C LEU A 76 1.18 4.99 -4.27
N THR A 77 1.97 6.01 -4.61
CA THR A 77 1.80 6.83 -5.81
C THR A 77 3.11 6.87 -6.58
N VAL A 78 3.04 7.15 -7.88
CA VAL A 78 4.23 7.59 -8.63
C VAL A 78 4.13 9.10 -8.77
N GLU A 79 5.20 9.80 -8.42
CA GLU A 79 5.24 11.25 -8.57
C GLU A 79 5.20 11.63 -10.06
N ALA A 80 4.40 12.65 -10.39
CA ALA A 80 4.13 13.21 -11.73
C ALA A 80 4.75 14.59 -11.95
#